data_AF-A0A925PFZ4-F1
#
_entry.id   AF-A0A925PFZ4-F1
#
_cell.length_a   1.000
_cell.length_b   1.000
_cell.length_c   1.000
_cell.angle_alpha   90.00
_cell.angle_beta   90.00
_cell.angle_gamma   90.00
#
_symmetry.space_group_name_H-M   'P 1'
#
loop_
_entity.id
_entity.type
_entity.pdbx_description
1 polymer ?
#
loop_
_entity_poly.entity_id
_entity_poly.type
_entity_poly.pdbx_seq_one_letter_code
_entity_poly.pdbx_strand_id
1 'polypeptide(L)'
;SVDDTKEIVSVLKERFPRAVTPRKDDICYTTTNRQEAVKRMAPACDLMIVVGSPNSSNSLRLVEVAERAGCPYAVLIQRASEIDWDMFSGIGRLGVTAGASAPEVLVDEIIDAFKGRFAAKVEIVTTAEESIAFKLPRELREMPAL
;
A
#
# COMPACT_ATOMS: atom_id res chain seq x y z
N SER A 1 -9.20 -6.40 3.94
CA SER A 1 -9.33 -4.95 3.61
C SER A 1 -10.02 -4.20 4.71
N VAL A 2 -9.97 -2.87 4.65
CA VAL A 2 -10.97 -2.01 5.31
C VAL A 2 -12.39 -2.33 4.82
N ASP A 3 -12.61 -2.37 3.51
CA ASP A 3 -13.94 -2.61 2.93
C ASP A 3 -14.51 -4.01 3.24
N ASP A 4 -13.76 -5.09 3.02
CA ASP A 4 -14.18 -6.45 3.40
C ASP A 4 -14.53 -6.56 4.90
N THR A 5 -13.77 -5.87 5.76
CA THR A 5 -14.07 -5.86 7.20
C THR A 5 -15.40 -5.16 7.47
N LYS A 6 -15.67 -4.03 6.81
CA LYS A 6 -16.95 -3.32 6.92
C LYS A 6 -18.12 -4.20 6.46
N GLU A 7 -17.96 -4.91 5.34
CA GLU A 7 -18.99 -5.81 4.81
C GLU A 7 -19.30 -6.95 5.78
N ILE A 8 -18.27 -7.64 6.28
CA ILE A 8 -18.43 -8.72 7.26
C ILE A 8 -19.06 -8.21 8.56
N VAL A 9 -18.64 -7.03 9.05
CA VAL A 9 -19.22 -6.42 10.25
C VAL A 9 -20.71 -6.10 10.05
N SER A 10 -21.12 -5.69 8.84
CA SER A 10 -22.54 -5.47 8.51
C SER A 10 -23.35 -6.76 8.67
N VAL A 11 -22.89 -7.85 8.05
CA VAL A 11 -23.53 -9.17 8.14
C VAL A 11 -23.60 -9.67 9.60
N LEU A 12 -22.53 -9.45 10.37
CA LEU A 12 -22.49 -9.83 11.77
C LEU A 12 -23.49 -9.03 12.63
N LYS A 13 -23.66 -7.74 12.37
CA LYS A 13 -24.65 -6.90 13.07
C LYS A 13 -26.08 -7.32 12.77
N GLU A 14 -26.38 -7.68 11.53
CA GLU A 14 -27.68 -8.22 11.14
C GLU A 14 -27.96 -9.57 11.82
N ARG A 15 -26.98 -10.47 11.82
CA ARG A 15 -27.12 -11.81 12.41
C ARG A 15 -27.13 -11.80 13.93
N PHE A 16 -26.38 -10.89 14.55
CA PHE A 16 -26.23 -10.79 16.01
C PHE A 16 -26.47 -9.35 16.50
N PRO A 17 -27.73 -8.88 16.56
CA PRO A 17 -28.05 -7.47 16.89
C PRO A 17 -27.61 -7.02 18.29
N ARG A 18 -27.33 -7.97 19.21
CA ARG A 18 -26.84 -7.70 20.57
C ARG A 18 -25.30 -7.75 20.70
N ALA A 19 -24.58 -8.02 19.61
CA ALA A 19 -23.12 -8.07 19.64
C ALA A 19 -22.54 -6.67 19.93
N VAL A 20 -21.63 -6.60 20.89
CA VAL A 20 -20.88 -5.38 21.18
C VAL A 20 -19.80 -5.24 20.12
N THR A 21 -19.86 -4.15 19.35
CA THR A 21 -18.81 -3.81 18.39
C THR A 21 -18.02 -2.62 18.92
N PRO A 22 -16.67 -2.62 18.78
CA PRO A 22 -15.88 -1.46 19.17
C PRO A 22 -16.29 -0.24 18.33
N ARG A 23 -16.16 0.97 18.90
CA ARG A 23 -16.57 2.22 18.24
C ARG A 23 -15.75 2.53 16.98
N LYS A 24 -14.54 1.98 16.88
CA LYS A 24 -13.67 1.96 15.69
C LYS A 24 -13.30 0.52 15.40
N ASP A 25 -13.06 0.22 14.13
CA ASP A 25 -12.41 -1.03 13.74
C ASP A 25 -10.97 -1.08 14.27
N ASP A 26 -10.48 -2.28 14.58
CA ASP A 26 -9.10 -2.49 15.06
C ASP A 26 -8.06 -2.41 13.92
N ILE A 27 -8.47 -1.90 12.76
CA ILE A 27 -7.58 -1.68 11.62
C ILE A 27 -6.74 -0.43 11.91
N CYS A 28 -5.42 -0.59 11.92
CA CYS A 28 -4.51 0.52 12.19
C CYS A 28 -4.61 1.63 11.13
N TYR A 29 -4.30 2.87 11.53
CA TYR A 29 -4.35 4.04 10.66
C TYR A 29 -3.51 3.87 9.39
N THR A 30 -2.33 3.24 9.52
CA THR A 30 -1.37 2.95 8.45
C THR A 30 -2.01 2.16 7.31
N THR A 31 -2.78 1.13 7.63
CA THR A 31 -3.49 0.28 6.66
C THR A 31 -4.59 1.06 5.96
N THR A 32 -5.38 1.82 6.71
CA THR A 32 -6.47 2.64 6.16
C THR A 32 -5.94 3.71 5.21
N ASN A 33 -4.95 4.49 5.64
CA ASN A 33 -4.40 5.58 4.84
C ASN A 33 -3.78 5.09 3.53
N ARG A 34 -3.04 3.96 3.57
CA ARG A 34 -2.43 3.38 2.37
C ARG A 34 -3.48 2.84 1.39
N GLN A 35 -4.53 2.18 1.88
CA GLN A 35 -5.64 1.74 1.02
C GLN A 35 -6.37 2.94 0.37
N GLU A 36 -6.61 4.02 1.12
CA GLU A 36 -7.21 5.24 0.57
C GLU A 36 -6.30 5.95 -0.45
N ALA A 37 -4.98 5.96 -0.24
CA ALA A 37 -4.02 6.44 -1.23
C ALA A 37 -4.10 5.64 -2.54
N VAL A 38 -4.12 4.31 -2.44
CA VAL A 38 -4.27 3.43 -3.61
C VAL A 38 -5.60 3.66 -4.32
N LYS A 39 -6.71 3.76 -3.59
CA LYS A 39 -8.04 4.02 -4.18
C LYS A 39 -8.08 5.33 -4.96
N ARG A 40 -7.35 6.36 -4.52
CA ARG A 40 -7.26 7.64 -5.23
C ARG A 40 -6.42 7.54 -6.51
N MET A 41 -5.35 6.76 -6.50
CA MET A 41 -4.42 6.65 -7.63
C MET A 41 -4.91 5.68 -8.71
N ALA A 42 -5.52 4.57 -8.31
CA ALA A 42 -5.85 3.45 -9.18
C ALA A 42 -6.66 3.80 -10.44
N PRO A 43 -7.73 4.63 -10.39
CA PRO A 43 -8.51 4.95 -11.58
C PRO A 43 -7.75 5.69 -12.69
N ALA A 44 -6.61 6.30 -12.35
CA ALA A 44 -5.80 7.09 -13.27
C ALA A 44 -4.54 6.36 -13.73
N CYS A 45 -4.32 5.12 -13.29
CA CYS A 45 -3.14 4.33 -13.60
C CYS A 45 -3.51 3.20 -14.56
N ASP A 46 -2.71 3.01 -15.61
CA ASP A 46 -2.84 1.85 -16.50
C ASP A 46 -2.34 0.57 -15.80
N LEU A 47 -1.34 0.74 -14.93
CA LEU A 47 -0.74 -0.31 -14.13
C LEU A 47 -0.30 0.25 -12.77
N MET A 48 -0.43 -0.54 -11.71
CA MET A 48 0.12 -0.20 -10.38
C MET A 48 1.12 -1.23 -9.86
N ILE A 49 2.27 -0.76 -9.41
CA ILE A 49 3.21 -1.56 -8.60
C ILE A 49 2.93 -1.31 -7.13
N VAL A 50 2.78 -2.39 -6.38
CA VAL A 50 2.87 -2.40 -4.92
C VAL A 50 4.23 -2.96 -4.52
N VAL A 51 5.07 -2.13 -3.90
CA VAL A 51 6.37 -2.56 -3.38
C VAL A 51 6.17 -3.32 -2.07
N GLY A 52 6.61 -4.57 -2.01
CA GLY A 52 6.53 -5.37 -0.79
C GLY A 52 6.73 -6.86 -1.00
N SER A 53 6.88 -7.59 0.10
CA SER A 53 7.13 -9.04 0.08
C SER A 53 5.84 -9.85 -0.12
N PRO A 54 5.89 -11.00 -0.83
CA PRO A 54 4.71 -11.87 -1.04
C PRO A 54 4.13 -12.45 0.26
N ASN A 55 4.89 -12.44 1.37
CA ASN A 55 4.37 -12.88 2.67
C ASN A 55 3.69 -11.76 3.48
N SER A 56 3.63 -10.52 2.94
CA SER A 56 3.00 -9.38 3.58
C SER A 56 1.52 -9.28 3.21
N SER A 57 0.63 -9.65 4.13
CA SER A 57 -0.82 -9.52 3.94
C SER A 57 -1.25 -8.09 3.62
N ASN A 58 -0.63 -7.07 4.25
CA ASN A 58 -0.94 -5.68 3.93
C ASN A 58 -0.55 -5.32 2.49
N SER A 59 0.60 -5.79 2.00
CA SER A 59 1.05 -5.51 0.63
C SER A 59 0.16 -6.21 -0.39
N LEU A 60 -0.16 -7.49 -0.20
CA LEU A 60 -1.10 -8.22 -1.05
C LEU A 60 -2.47 -7.51 -1.08
N ARG A 61 -2.93 -7.02 0.07
CA ARG A 61 -4.19 -6.30 0.13
C ARG A 61 -4.21 -5.00 -0.66
N LEU A 62 -3.08 -4.29 -0.78
CA LEU A 62 -2.99 -3.10 -1.61
C LEU A 62 -3.12 -3.43 -3.11
N VAL A 63 -2.63 -4.59 -3.56
CA VAL A 63 -2.81 -5.08 -4.93
C VAL A 63 -4.30 -5.28 -5.20
N GLU A 64 -4.97 -6.04 -4.34
CA GLU A 64 -6.42 -6.28 -4.45
C GLU A 64 -7.24 -4.97 -4.41
N VAL A 65 -6.81 -4.00 -3.59
CA VAL A 65 -7.48 -2.69 -3.50
C VAL A 65 -7.26 -1.87 -4.78
N ALA A 66 -6.08 -1.92 -5.40
CA ALA A 66 -5.81 -1.22 -6.65
C ALA A 66 -6.71 -1.72 -7.79
N GLU A 67 -6.80 -3.04 -7.96
CA GLU A 67 -7.64 -3.65 -8.99
C GLU A 67 -9.12 -3.32 -8.76
N ARG A 68 -9.62 -3.49 -7.52
CA ARG A 68 -11.01 -3.18 -7.18
C ARG A 68 -11.35 -1.69 -7.30
N ALA A 69 -10.35 -0.80 -7.13
CA ALA A 69 -10.52 0.64 -7.27
C ALA A 69 -10.44 1.13 -8.72
N GLY A 70 -10.21 0.23 -9.70
CA GLY A 70 -10.30 0.54 -11.12
C GLY A 70 -8.97 0.63 -11.86
N CYS A 71 -7.86 0.21 -11.25
CA CYS A 71 -6.63 0.00 -12.02
C CYS A 71 -6.78 -1.28 -12.87
N PRO A 72 -6.49 -1.25 -14.18
CA PRO A 72 -6.60 -2.44 -15.04
C PRO A 72 -5.71 -3.60 -14.60
N TYR A 73 -4.54 -3.31 -14.03
CA TYR A 73 -3.61 -4.33 -13.57
C TYR A 73 -2.77 -3.82 -12.39
N ALA A 74 -2.64 -4.63 -11.34
CA ALA A 74 -1.74 -4.34 -10.24
C ALA A 74 -0.83 -5.54 -9.94
N VAL A 75 0.41 -5.27 -9.58
CA VAL A 75 1.42 -6.31 -9.34
C VAL A 75 2.22 -6.01 -8.08
N LEU A 76 2.60 -7.09 -7.38
CA LEU A 76 3.51 -7.02 -6.25
C LEU A 76 4.95 -7.22 -6.74
N ILE A 77 5.85 -6.30 -6.41
CA ILE A 77 7.27 -6.37 -6.77
C ILE A 77 8.13 -6.07 -5.54
N GLN A 78 9.17 -6.85 -5.27
CA GLN A 78 10.05 -6.59 -4.13
C GLN A 78 11.22 -5.68 -4.49
N ARG A 79 11.76 -5.83 -5.70
CA ARG A 79 13.01 -5.19 -6.15
C ARG A 79 12.91 -4.77 -7.62
N ALA A 80 13.69 -3.77 -8.02
CA ALA A 80 13.74 -3.36 -9.42
C ALA A 80 14.29 -4.46 -10.34
N SER A 81 15.16 -5.33 -9.81
CA SER A 81 15.67 -6.48 -10.55
C SER A 81 14.61 -7.53 -10.91
N GLU A 82 13.45 -7.52 -10.25
CA GLU A 82 12.35 -8.46 -10.49
C GLU A 82 11.33 -7.94 -11.52
N ILE A 83 11.53 -6.71 -12.04
CA ILE A 83 10.61 -6.12 -13.01
C ILE A 83 10.70 -6.91 -14.33
N ASP A 84 9.59 -7.56 -14.69
CA ASP A 84 9.35 -8.01 -16.06
C ASP A 84 8.91 -6.82 -16.91
N TRP A 85 9.85 -6.26 -17.67
CA TRP A 85 9.67 -5.04 -18.46
C TRP A 85 8.63 -5.17 -19.57
N ASP A 86 8.35 -6.39 -20.04
CA ASP A 86 7.39 -6.60 -21.12
C ASP A 86 5.96 -6.26 -20.66
N MET A 87 5.66 -6.41 -19.36
CA MET A 87 4.38 -6.03 -18.76
C MET A 87 4.12 -4.51 -18.76
N PHE A 88 5.18 -3.70 -18.87
CA PHE A 88 5.09 -2.24 -18.81
C PHE A 88 5.18 -1.58 -20.19
N SER A 89 5.17 -2.37 -21.27
CA SER A 89 5.16 -1.85 -22.62
C SER A 89 3.82 -1.18 -22.95
N GLY A 90 3.88 0.06 -23.45
CA GLY A 90 2.69 0.78 -23.92
C GLY A 90 1.83 1.44 -22.83
N ILE A 91 2.24 1.39 -21.54
CA ILE A 91 1.55 2.14 -20.49
C ILE A 91 1.88 3.64 -20.56
N GLY A 92 0.89 4.48 -20.25
CA GLY A 92 1.05 5.93 -20.15
C GLY A 92 1.25 6.40 -18.71
N ARG A 93 0.64 5.73 -17.73
CA ARG A 93 0.67 6.12 -16.31
C ARG A 93 0.87 4.91 -15.41
N LEU A 94 2.02 4.88 -14.73
CA LEU A 94 2.35 3.89 -13.70
C LEU A 94 2.10 4.47 -12.31
N GLY A 95 1.28 3.79 -11.50
CA GLY A 95 1.18 4.06 -10.08
C GLY A 95 2.21 3.25 -9.29
N VAL A 96 2.87 3.85 -8.32
CA VAL A 96 3.78 3.15 -7.41
C VAL A 96 3.34 3.43 -5.98
N THR A 97 3.16 2.38 -5.20
CA THR A 97 2.87 2.44 -3.76
C THR A 97 3.69 1.39 -3.03
N ALA A 98 3.66 1.38 -1.70
CA ALA A 98 4.42 0.45 -0.90
C ALA A 98 3.63 -0.05 0.32
N GLY A 99 3.87 -1.32 0.67
CA GLY A 99 3.37 -1.85 1.93
C GLY A 99 4.01 -1.17 3.14
N ALA A 100 3.36 -1.25 4.30
CA ALA A 100 3.87 -0.63 5.53
C ALA A 100 5.27 -1.11 5.97
N SER A 101 5.66 -2.31 5.55
CA SER A 101 6.96 -2.93 5.87
C SER A 101 8.03 -2.74 4.80
N ALA A 102 7.71 -2.11 3.67
CA ALA A 102 8.66 -1.89 2.58
C ALA A 102 9.52 -0.65 2.87
N PRO A 103 10.86 -0.78 2.91
CA PRO A 103 11.76 0.37 3.04
C PRO A 103 11.63 1.33 1.86
N GLU A 104 11.73 2.64 2.14
CA GLU A 104 11.64 3.70 1.13
C GLU A 104 12.68 3.54 0.02
N VAL A 105 13.89 3.09 0.34
CA VAL A 105 14.95 2.81 -0.65
C VAL A 105 14.52 1.82 -1.73
N LEU A 106 13.60 0.89 -1.45
CA LEU A 106 13.09 -0.03 -2.46
C LEU A 106 12.10 0.65 -3.41
N VAL A 107 11.36 1.63 -2.92
CA VAL A 107 10.46 2.45 -3.74
C VAL A 107 11.28 3.32 -4.67
N ASP A 108 12.33 3.95 -4.13
CA ASP A 108 13.27 4.75 -4.92
C ASP A 108 13.99 3.90 -5.98
N GLU A 109 14.43 2.69 -5.63
CA GLU A 109 15.05 1.73 -6.55
C GLU A 109 14.15 1.45 -7.77
N ILE A 110 12.85 1.24 -7.53
CA ILE A 110 11.85 1.04 -8.60
C ILE A 110 11.69 2.32 -9.43
N ILE A 111 11.47 3.48 -8.78
CA ILE A 111 11.27 4.75 -9.47
C ILE A 111 12.46 5.08 -10.38
N ASP A 112 13.68 4.88 -9.89
CA ASP A 112 14.90 5.18 -10.63
C ASP A 112 15.13 4.20 -11.79
N ALA A 113 14.76 2.92 -11.65
CA ALA A 113 14.76 1.98 -12.76
C ALA A 113 13.83 2.42 -13.90
N PHE A 114 12.63 2.93 -13.57
CA PHE A 114 11.72 3.47 -14.58
C PHE A 114 12.23 4.77 -15.22
N LYS A 115 12.80 5.69 -14.45
CA LYS A 115 13.43 6.92 -14.99
C LYS A 115 14.61 6.62 -15.89
N GLY A 116 15.39 5.59 -15.59
CA GLY A 116 16.53 5.18 -16.41
C GLY A 116 16.12 4.60 -17.76
N ARG A 117 14.92 4.01 -17.85
CA ARG A 117 14.40 3.36 -19.07
C ARG A 117 13.46 4.25 -19.88
N PHE A 118 12.70 5.14 -19.22
CA PHE A 118 11.67 5.95 -19.85
C PHE A 118 11.84 7.43 -19.51
N ALA A 119 11.42 8.30 -20.43
CA ALA A 119 11.28 9.74 -20.17
C ALA A 119 10.05 10.00 -19.28
N ALA A 120 10.14 9.61 -18.01
CA ALA A 120 9.06 9.66 -17.04
C ALA A 120 9.15 10.91 -16.15
N LYS A 121 7.99 11.48 -15.82
CA LYS A 121 7.84 12.51 -14.78
C LYS A 121 7.22 11.87 -13.54
N VAL A 122 7.82 12.10 -12.37
CA VAL A 122 7.29 11.64 -11.10
C VAL A 122 6.38 12.70 -10.49
N GLU A 123 5.20 12.28 -10.04
CA GLU A 123 4.24 13.10 -9.30
C GLU A 123 3.89 12.38 -7.98
N ILE A 124 3.96 13.10 -6.87
CA ILE A 124 3.64 12.56 -5.54
C ILE A 124 2.17 12.87 -5.24
N VAL A 125 1.40 11.83 -4.94
CA VAL A 125 0.00 11.97 -4.53
C VAL A 125 -0.11 11.79 -3.02
N THR A 126 -0.36 12.89 -2.30
CA THR A 126 -0.59 12.87 -0.85
C THR A 126 -2.09 12.83 -0.54
N THR A 127 -2.53 11.82 0.21
CA THR A 127 -3.92 11.69 0.69
C THR A 127 -4.09 11.97 2.18
N ALA A 128 -3.05 11.75 2.98
CA ALA A 128 -3.02 12.02 4.40
C ALA A 128 -1.60 12.31 4.86
N GLU A 129 -1.45 13.14 5.89
CA GLU A 129 -0.17 13.33 6.58
C GLU A 129 -0.14 12.45 7.84
N GLU A 130 0.92 11.64 7.99
CA GLU A 130 1.12 10.76 9.14
C GLU A 130 2.19 11.37 10.07
N SER A 131 1.80 11.79 11.28
CA SER A 131 2.70 12.41 12.28
C SER A 131 2.93 11.55 13.53
N ILE A 132 2.42 10.32 13.55
CA ILE A 132 2.50 9.41 14.68
C ILE A 132 3.86 8.72 14.70
N ALA A 133 4.59 8.83 15.81
CA ALA A 133 5.85 8.12 16.04
C ALA A 133 5.79 7.33 17.35
N PHE A 134 6.17 6.05 17.30
CA PHE A 134 6.30 5.20 18.48
C PHE A 134 7.75 5.21 18.95
N LYS A 135 7.98 5.82 20.12
CA LYS A 135 9.32 5.86 20.72
C LYS A 135 9.71 4.47 21.22
N LEU A 136 11.00 4.15 21.12
CA LEU A 136 11.56 2.98 21.78
C LEU A 136 11.24 3.01 23.30
N PRO A 137 11.04 1.84 23.94
CA PRO A 137 11.06 1.72 25.39
C PRO A 137 12.30 2.39 25.99
N ARG A 138 12.18 2.93 27.21
CA ARG A 138 13.24 3.74 27.83
C ARG A 138 14.56 2.96 27.91
N GLU A 139 14.47 1.67 28.19
CA GLU A 139 15.54 0.70 28.35
C GLU A 139 16.38 0.53 27.07
N LEU A 140 15.78 0.78 25.90
CA LEU A 140 16.43 0.62 24.59
C LEU A 140 16.95 1.95 24.01
N ARG A 141 16.73 3.09 24.68
CA ARG A 141 17.13 4.41 24.15
C ARG A 141 18.62 4.73 24.36
N GLU A 142 19.25 4.08 25.33
CA GLU A 142 20.65 4.36 25.74
C GLU A 142 21.63 3.26 25.31
N MET A 143 21.16 2.25 24.57
CA MET A 143 22.05 1.21 24.05
C MET A 143 22.92 1.80 22.92
N PRO A 144 24.25 1.67 22.97
CA PRO A 144 25.10 2.00 21.83
C PRO A 144 24.63 1.22 20.61
N ALA A 145 24.59 1.87 19.44
CA ALA A 145 24.37 1.15 18.20
C ALA A 145 25.45 0.07 18.07
N LEU A 146 25.00 -1.19 17.95
CA LEU A 146 25.86 -2.35 17.69
C LEU A 146 26.51 -2.24 16.31
#